data_AF-A0A409Y6Q7-F1
#
_entry.id   AF-A0A409Y6Q7-F1
#
_cell.length_a   1.000
_cell.length_b   1.000
_cell.length_c   1.000
_cell.angle_alpha   90.00
_cell.angle_beta   90.00
_cell.angle_gamma   90.00
#
_symmetry.space_group_name_H-M   'P 1'
#
loop_
_entity.id
_entity.type
_entity.pdbx_description
1 polymer ?
#
loop_
_entity_poly.entity_id
_entity_poly.type
_entity_poly.pdbx_seq_one_letter_code
_entity_poly.pdbx_strand_id
1 'polypeptide(L)'
;MNSLISQAALILATALILLYVRIYRGISYAGGVPRVGKSGVLGYIKTAVWWTFDGGSVIAEGRRKYGGKPFVIPMLSGPVFLLGPEWLERIRAGPDSVYNDMAAVNDDLQLLYTMDGDQLTKPYHARALRTEVNRAVPSFIPELLDESLLAIHDEMPNDGKALLFSLIYCISLQIL
;
A
#
# COMPACT_ATOMS: atom_id res chain seq x y z
N MET A 1 -17.68 42.30 -6.25
CA MET A 1 -17.16 41.69 -5.01
C MET A 1 -18.16 40.70 -4.41
N ASN A 2 -19.43 41.08 -4.21
CA ASN A 2 -20.46 40.20 -3.63
C ASN A 2 -20.80 38.97 -4.49
N SER A 3 -20.73 39.08 -5.83
CA SER A 3 -20.95 37.94 -6.74
C SER A 3 -19.84 36.88 -6.64
N LEU A 4 -18.58 37.30 -6.51
CA LEU A 4 -17.43 36.40 -6.33
C LEU A 4 -17.48 35.67 -4.98
N ILE A 5 -17.84 36.37 -3.91
CA ILE A 5 -18.00 35.77 -2.57
C ILE A 5 -19.14 34.73 -2.58
N SER A 6 -20.25 35.03 -3.26
CA SER A 6 -21.38 34.11 -3.40
C SER A 6 -21.02 32.85 -4.22
N GLN A 7 -20.27 32.99 -5.31
CA GLN A 7 -19.77 31.86 -6.10
C GLN A 7 -18.79 30.99 -5.31
N ALA A 8 -17.86 31.61 -4.58
CA ALA A 8 -16.91 30.88 -3.74
C ALA A 8 -17.62 30.09 -2.63
N ALA A 9 -18.66 30.67 -2.01
CA ALA A 9 -19.46 30.00 -0.99
C ALA A 9 -20.22 28.79 -1.57
N LEU A 10 -20.76 28.89 -2.79
CA LEU A 10 -21.44 27.78 -3.46
C LEU A 10 -20.48 26.63 -3.78
N ILE A 11 -19.28 26.94 -4.28
CA ILE A 11 -18.24 25.95 -4.57
C ILE A 11 -17.82 25.24 -3.28
N LEU A 12 -17.58 26.00 -2.21
CA LEU A 12 -17.21 25.44 -0.91
C LEU A 12 -18.31 24.53 -0.35
N ALA A 13 -19.57 24.97 -0.39
CA ALA A 13 -20.70 24.17 0.06
C ALA A 13 -20.83 22.87 -0.75
N THR A 14 -20.68 22.94 -2.06
CA THR A 14 -20.71 21.77 -2.95
C THR A 14 -19.58 20.80 -2.63
N ALA A 15 -18.35 21.32 -2.45
CA ALA A 15 -17.19 20.50 -2.08
C ALA A 15 -17.39 19.81 -0.72
N LEU A 16 -17.95 20.52 0.28
CA LEU A 16 -18.25 19.95 1.60
C LEU A 16 -19.33 18.86 1.52
N ILE A 17 -20.36 19.05 0.70
CA ILE A 17 -21.40 18.05 0.47
C ILE A 17 -20.80 16.80 -0.19
N LEU A 18 -19.98 16.96 -1.24
CA LEU A 18 -19.32 15.84 -1.91
C LEU A 18 -18.38 15.09 -0.96
N LEU A 19 -17.60 15.81 -0.15
CA LEU A 19 -16.73 15.22 0.87
C LEU A 19 -17.54 14.45 1.91
N TYR A 20 -18.63 15.03 2.41
CA TYR A 20 -19.51 14.38 3.37
C TYR A 20 -20.12 13.10 2.79
N VAL A 21 -20.65 13.15 1.56
CA VAL A 21 -21.19 11.97 0.87
C VAL A 21 -20.11 10.91 0.68
N ARG A 22 -18.88 11.31 0.31
CA ARG A 22 -17.77 10.37 0.11
C ARG A 22 -17.37 9.67 1.41
N ILE A 23 -17.30 10.40 2.52
CA ILE A 23 -17.02 9.83 3.84
C ILE A 23 -18.18 8.95 4.31
N TYR A 24 -19.43 9.40 4.14
CA TYR A 24 -20.61 8.65 4.52
C TYR A 24 -20.69 7.30 3.79
N ARG A 25 -20.37 7.28 2.49
CA ARG A 25 -20.24 6.04 1.70
C ARG A 25 -19.09 5.15 2.19
N GLY A 26 -17.94 5.72 2.56
CA GLY A 26 -16.82 4.95 3.14
C GLY A 26 -17.15 4.34 4.51
N ILE A 27 -17.98 5.01 5.30
CA ILE A 27 -18.51 4.49 6.58
C ILE A 27 -19.54 3.38 6.34
N SER A 28 -20.30 3.48 5.26
CA SER A 28 -21.46 2.64 4.98
C SER A 28 -21.14 1.64 3.87
N TYR A 29 -20.45 0.55 4.22
CA TYR A 29 -20.25 -0.60 3.33
C TYR A 29 -21.20 -1.74 3.70
N ALA A 30 -21.72 -2.42 2.67
CA ALA A 30 -22.53 -3.61 2.84
C ALA A 30 -21.63 -4.78 3.22
N GLY A 31 -21.86 -5.41 4.38
CA GLY A 31 -21.11 -6.62 4.77
C GLY A 31 -20.89 -6.82 6.26
N GLY A 32 -21.19 -5.82 7.11
CA GLY A 32 -21.14 -5.99 8.58
C GLY A 32 -19.75 -6.26 9.16
N VAL A 33 -18.68 -6.15 8.36
CA VAL A 33 -17.30 -6.32 8.80
C VAL A 33 -16.96 -5.24 9.83
N PRO A 34 -16.33 -5.56 10.96
CA PRO A 34 -16.02 -4.55 11.96
C PRO A 34 -14.88 -3.63 11.50
N ARG A 35 -14.88 -2.38 11.98
CA ARG A 35 -13.91 -1.35 11.59
C ARG A 35 -12.98 -0.97 12.74
N VAL A 36 -11.71 -0.77 12.42
CA VAL A 36 -10.73 -0.19 13.36
C VAL A 36 -11.08 1.27 13.65
N GLY A 37 -10.83 1.70 14.89
CA GLY A 37 -11.17 3.04 15.36
C GLY A 37 -12.59 3.17 15.95
N LYS A 38 -12.99 4.42 16.18
CA LYS A 38 -14.29 4.78 16.75
C LYS A 38 -15.36 4.91 15.67
N SER A 39 -16.62 4.68 16.03
CA SER A 39 -17.77 4.88 15.16
C SER A 39 -17.98 6.37 14.82
N GLY A 40 -18.62 6.64 13.68
CA GLY A 40 -18.95 7.99 13.22
C GLY A 40 -17.93 8.63 12.29
N VAL A 41 -18.27 9.82 11.77
CA VAL A 41 -17.48 10.57 10.77
C VAL A 41 -16.14 11.03 11.33
N LEU A 42 -16.14 11.61 12.53
CA LEU A 42 -14.89 12.06 13.18
C LEU A 42 -13.96 10.90 13.51
N GLY A 43 -14.52 9.75 13.92
CA GLY A 43 -13.76 8.52 14.14
C GLY A 43 -13.12 8.01 12.86
N TYR A 44 -13.86 8.03 11.75
CA TYR A 44 -13.35 7.68 10.42
C TYR A 44 -12.17 8.56 10.02
N ILE A 45 -12.33 9.89 10.07
CA ILE A 45 -11.29 10.84 9.67
C ILE A 45 -10.04 10.67 10.55
N LYS A 46 -10.23 10.58 11.88
CA LYS A 46 -9.11 10.41 12.81
C LYS A 46 -8.30 9.15 12.51
N THR A 47 -8.98 8.01 12.32
CA THR A 47 -8.29 6.75 12.01
C THR A 47 -7.69 6.75 10.61
N ALA A 48 -8.31 7.41 9.63
CA ALA A 48 -7.74 7.57 8.29
C ALA A 48 -6.45 8.41 8.29
N VAL A 49 -6.43 9.52 9.05
CA VAL A 49 -5.22 10.33 9.23
C VAL A 49 -4.15 9.52 9.96
N TRP A 50 -4.54 8.79 11.01
CA TRP A 50 -3.61 7.92 11.75
C TRP A 50 -3.00 6.84 10.84
N TRP A 51 -3.81 6.20 9.99
CA TRP A 51 -3.33 5.24 8.98
C TRP A 51 -2.28 5.83 8.04
N THR A 52 -2.48 7.08 7.59
CA THR A 52 -1.54 7.76 6.68
C THR A 52 -0.16 7.97 7.31
N PHE A 53 -0.09 8.21 8.63
CA PHE A 53 1.19 8.44 9.32
C PHE A 53 1.80 7.17 9.90
N ASP A 54 0.98 6.22 10.36
CA ASP A 54 1.43 4.99 11.01
C ASP A 54 0.42 3.85 10.76
N GLY A 55 0.45 3.31 9.55
CA GLY A 55 -0.40 2.19 9.18
C GLY A 55 -0.08 0.90 9.95
N GLY A 56 1.19 0.72 10.36
CA GLY A 56 1.64 -0.45 11.11
C GLY A 56 0.93 -0.59 12.45
N SER A 57 0.83 0.51 13.22
CA SER A 57 0.12 0.46 14.51
C SER A 57 -1.39 0.31 14.37
N VAL A 58 -2.00 0.84 13.30
CA VAL A 58 -3.42 0.64 12.98
C VAL A 58 -3.71 -0.84 12.68
N ILE A 59 -2.87 -1.50 11.88
CA ILE A 59 -2.96 -2.94 11.63
C ILE A 59 -2.82 -3.72 12.94
N ALA A 60 -1.82 -3.38 13.75
CA ALA A 60 -1.59 -4.05 15.02
C ALA A 60 -2.78 -3.90 15.98
N GLU A 61 -3.40 -2.71 16.06
CA GLU A 61 -4.63 -2.51 16.83
C GLU A 61 -5.77 -3.37 16.29
N GLY A 62 -6.01 -3.36 14.98
CA GLY A 62 -7.06 -4.16 14.36
C GLY A 62 -6.87 -5.67 14.60
N ARG A 63 -5.64 -6.17 14.44
CA ARG A 63 -5.29 -7.57 14.71
C ARG A 63 -5.51 -7.93 16.18
N ARG A 64 -5.10 -7.09 17.13
CA ARG A 64 -5.36 -7.30 18.57
C ARG A 64 -6.86 -7.30 18.88
N LYS A 65 -7.63 -6.39 18.30
CA LYS A 65 -9.06 -6.21 18.59
C LYS A 65 -9.95 -7.28 17.98
N TYR A 66 -9.60 -7.76 16.78
CA TYR A 66 -10.43 -8.69 16.01
C TYR A 66 -9.88 -10.12 15.95
N GLY A 67 -8.72 -10.39 16.54
CA GLY A 67 -8.22 -11.75 16.78
C GLY A 67 -8.08 -12.60 15.51
N GLY A 68 -7.60 -11.98 14.42
CA GLY A 68 -7.44 -12.64 13.13
C GLY A 68 -8.67 -12.59 12.21
N LYS A 69 -9.84 -12.19 12.71
CA LYS A 69 -11.04 -12.00 11.88
C LYS A 69 -10.86 -10.83 10.90
N PRO A 70 -11.55 -10.86 9.74
CA PRO A 70 -11.55 -9.74 8.81
C PRO A 70 -12.00 -8.44 9.47
N PHE A 71 -11.32 -7.35 9.13
CA PHE A 71 -11.68 -6.02 9.61
C PHE A 71 -11.38 -4.94 8.56
N VAL A 72 -12.00 -3.78 8.73
CA VAL A 72 -11.86 -2.65 7.82
C VAL A 72 -10.98 -1.56 8.42
N ILE A 73 -10.05 -1.07 7.61
CA ILE A 73 -9.27 0.14 7.88
C ILE A 73 -9.87 1.28 7.07
N PRO A 74 -10.27 2.39 7.72
CA PRO A 74 -10.72 3.57 7.01
C PRO A 74 -9.52 4.29 6.39
N MET A 75 -9.56 4.57 5.08
CA MET A 75 -8.60 5.43 4.41
C MET A 75 -9.30 6.62 3.72
N LEU A 76 -8.52 7.61 3.29
CA LEU A 76 -9.04 8.76 2.55
C LEU A 76 -9.51 8.37 1.13
N SER A 77 -8.85 7.39 0.50
CA SER A 77 -9.24 6.82 -0.81
C SER A 77 -10.48 5.93 -0.72
N GLY A 78 -10.64 5.21 0.38
CA GLY A 78 -11.78 4.33 0.65
C GLY A 78 -11.50 3.38 1.82
N PRO A 79 -12.49 2.55 2.21
CA PRO A 79 -12.26 1.49 3.19
C PRO A 79 -11.45 0.34 2.57
N VAL A 80 -10.40 -0.10 3.26
CA VAL A 80 -9.62 -1.29 2.87
C VAL A 80 -9.91 -2.43 3.82
N PHE A 81 -10.14 -3.61 3.26
CA PHE A 81 -10.48 -4.82 4.00
C PHE A 81 -9.21 -5.63 4.23
N LEU A 82 -8.85 -5.81 5.50
CA LEU A 82 -7.82 -6.78 5.87
C LEU A 82 -8.50 -8.11 6.14
N LEU A 83 -8.11 -9.09 5.34
CA LEU A 83 -8.64 -10.43 5.38
C LEU A 83 -7.67 -11.36 6.11
N GLY A 84 -8.20 -12.46 6.64
CA GLY A 84 -7.40 -13.55 7.18
C GLY A 84 -6.84 -14.43 6.04
N PRO A 85 -5.80 -15.22 6.33
CA PRO A 85 -5.18 -16.12 5.35
C PRO A 85 -6.18 -17.12 4.75
N GLU A 86 -7.25 -17.47 5.44
CA GLU A 86 -8.32 -18.35 4.97
C GLU A 86 -9.07 -17.82 3.74
N TRP A 87 -9.00 -16.52 3.46
CA TRP A 87 -9.63 -15.91 2.28
C TRP A 87 -8.74 -15.92 1.04
N LEU A 88 -7.44 -16.20 1.19
CA LEU A 88 -6.45 -16.05 0.12
C LEU A 88 -6.81 -16.91 -1.10
N GLU A 89 -7.07 -18.20 -0.89
CA GLU A 89 -7.42 -19.12 -1.98
C GLU A 89 -8.74 -18.73 -2.67
N ARG A 90 -9.69 -18.21 -1.90
CA ARG A 90 -10.99 -17.78 -2.44
C ARG A 90 -10.87 -16.54 -3.32
N ILE A 91 -10.00 -15.60 -2.97
CA ILE A 91 -9.73 -14.42 -3.78
C ILE A 91 -8.95 -14.83 -5.02
N ARG A 92 -7.92 -15.65 -4.85
CA ARG A 92 -7.05 -16.12 -5.93
C ARG A 92 -7.80 -16.93 -6.99
N ALA A 93 -8.73 -17.79 -6.57
CA ALA A 93 -9.55 -18.59 -7.47
C ALA A 93 -10.83 -17.85 -7.94
N GLY A 94 -11.09 -16.66 -7.40
CA GLY A 94 -12.27 -15.87 -7.75
C GLY A 94 -12.16 -15.27 -9.15
N PRO A 95 -13.30 -14.94 -9.79
CA PRO A 95 -13.28 -14.31 -11.10
C PRO A 95 -12.84 -12.85 -11.02
N ASP A 96 -12.09 -12.39 -12.03
CA ASP A 96 -11.65 -10.99 -12.16
C ASP A 96 -12.82 -9.98 -12.24
N SER A 97 -14.03 -10.45 -12.58
CA SER A 97 -15.24 -9.63 -12.55
C SER A 97 -15.67 -9.22 -11.14
N VAL A 98 -15.22 -9.95 -10.12
CA VAL A 98 -15.50 -9.68 -8.70
C VAL A 98 -14.25 -9.15 -8.01
N TYR A 99 -13.09 -9.75 -8.25
CA TYR A 99 -11.81 -9.35 -7.67
C TYR A 99 -10.86 -8.89 -8.77
N ASN A 100 -10.95 -7.60 -9.13
CA ASN A 100 -10.09 -7.02 -10.16
C ASN A 100 -8.83 -6.41 -9.53
N ASP A 101 -7.72 -7.12 -9.65
CA ASP A 101 -6.42 -6.68 -9.11
C ASP A 101 -5.93 -5.39 -9.79
N MET A 102 -5.98 -5.32 -11.12
CA MET A 102 -5.53 -4.14 -11.86
C MET A 102 -6.31 -2.87 -11.51
N ALA A 103 -7.63 -2.98 -11.29
CA ALA A 103 -8.45 -1.86 -10.84
C ALA A 103 -8.05 -1.41 -9.43
N ALA A 104 -7.82 -2.35 -8.52
CA ALA A 104 -7.38 -2.04 -7.16
C ALA A 104 -6.01 -1.35 -7.13
N VAL A 105 -5.03 -1.88 -7.88
CA VAL A 105 -3.70 -1.27 -7.99
C VAL A 105 -3.77 0.11 -8.64
N ASN A 106 -4.64 0.30 -9.63
CA ASN A 106 -4.86 1.62 -10.23
C ASN A 106 -5.47 2.62 -9.25
N ASP A 107 -6.40 2.20 -8.39
CA ASP A 107 -7.01 3.07 -7.38
C ASP A 107 -6.00 3.47 -6.29
N ASP A 108 -5.08 2.57 -5.93
CA ASP A 108 -4.06 2.81 -4.90
C ASP A 108 -2.84 3.59 -5.42
N LEU A 109 -2.29 3.20 -6.57
CA LEU A 109 -1.05 3.76 -7.13
C LEU A 109 -1.29 4.85 -8.17
N GLN A 110 -2.54 5.07 -8.58
CA GLN A 110 -2.88 6.01 -9.65
C GLN A 110 -2.03 5.76 -10.90
N LEU A 111 -2.07 4.52 -11.41
CA LEU A 111 -1.12 4.01 -12.38
C LEU A 111 -0.92 4.91 -13.61
N LEU A 112 -1.98 5.59 -14.08
CA LEU A 112 -1.88 6.54 -15.19
C LEU A 112 -0.93 7.73 -14.94
N TYR A 113 -0.72 8.09 -13.67
CA TYR A 113 0.13 9.19 -13.25
C TYR A 113 1.50 8.74 -12.73
N THR A 114 1.65 7.46 -12.36
CA THR A 114 2.87 6.90 -11.79
C THR A 114 3.62 5.94 -12.73
N MET A 115 2.96 5.45 -13.77
CA MET A 115 3.53 4.58 -14.79
C MET A 115 3.23 5.09 -16.20
N ASP A 116 4.12 4.75 -17.12
CA ASP A 116 3.92 5.05 -18.53
C ASP A 116 2.75 4.24 -19.11
N GLY A 117 1.93 4.89 -19.94
CA GLY A 117 0.70 4.29 -20.49
C GLY A 117 0.95 3.08 -21.39
N ASP A 118 2.12 3.00 -22.02
CA ASP A 118 2.51 1.83 -22.83
C ASP A 118 2.73 0.60 -21.93
N GLN A 119 3.31 0.80 -20.75
CA GLN A 119 3.52 -0.26 -19.77
C GLN A 119 2.20 -0.80 -19.19
N LEU A 120 1.17 0.05 -19.08
CA LEU A 120 -0.15 -0.34 -18.57
C LEU A 120 -0.98 -1.13 -19.58
N THR A 121 -0.79 -0.88 -20.87
CA THR A 121 -1.57 -1.52 -21.95
C THR A 121 -0.95 -2.81 -22.48
N LYS A 122 0.36 -3.01 -22.23
CA LYS A 122 1.13 -4.13 -22.79
C LYS A 122 1.62 -5.09 -21.69
N PRO A 123 0.91 -6.22 -21.46
CA PRO A 123 1.22 -7.14 -20.36
C PRO A 123 2.50 -7.97 -20.54
N TYR A 124 3.25 -7.81 -21.65
CA TYR A 124 4.44 -8.63 -21.91
C TYR A 124 5.64 -8.24 -21.03
N HIS A 125 5.70 -6.99 -20.54
CA HIS A 125 6.83 -6.50 -19.75
C HIS A 125 7.05 -7.35 -18.49
N ALA A 126 5.99 -7.69 -17.76
CA ALA A 126 6.10 -8.52 -16.57
C ALA A 126 6.65 -9.94 -16.87
N ARG A 127 6.27 -10.52 -18.02
CA ARG A 127 6.71 -11.87 -18.42
C ARG A 127 8.14 -11.88 -18.94
N ALA A 128 8.50 -10.88 -19.73
CA ALA A 128 9.86 -10.68 -20.24
C ALA A 128 10.83 -10.45 -19.09
N LEU A 129 10.50 -9.50 -18.18
CA LEU A 129 11.26 -9.27 -16.95
C LEU A 129 11.43 -10.56 -16.15
N ARG A 130 10.35 -11.32 -15.90
CA ARG A 130 10.45 -12.56 -15.12
C ARG A 130 11.35 -13.61 -15.77
N THR A 131 11.48 -13.63 -17.09
CA THR A 131 12.32 -14.62 -17.77
C THR A 131 13.77 -14.15 -17.87
N GLU A 132 13.97 -12.91 -18.29
CA GLU A 132 15.30 -12.33 -18.52
C GLU A 132 15.99 -12.00 -17.20
N VAL A 133 15.29 -11.38 -16.26
CA VAL A 133 15.85 -11.05 -14.93
C VAL A 133 16.23 -12.33 -14.22
N ASN A 134 15.37 -13.36 -14.14
CA ASN A 134 15.74 -14.60 -13.44
C ASN A 134 16.97 -15.29 -14.04
N ARG A 135 17.19 -15.19 -15.35
CA ARG A 135 18.38 -15.75 -16.00
C ARG A 135 19.63 -14.91 -15.75
N ALA A 136 19.48 -13.59 -15.67
CA ALA A 136 20.57 -12.64 -15.52
C ALA A 136 20.89 -12.29 -14.04
N VAL A 137 20.03 -12.68 -13.08
CA VAL A 137 20.27 -12.47 -11.64
C VAL A 137 21.66 -12.94 -11.21
N PRO A 138 22.13 -14.16 -11.56
CA PRO A 138 23.47 -14.61 -11.17
C PRO A 138 24.60 -13.71 -11.70
N SER A 139 24.42 -13.09 -12.87
CA SER A 139 25.43 -12.17 -13.43
C SER A 139 25.45 -10.80 -12.77
N PHE A 140 24.34 -10.36 -12.15
CA PHE A 140 24.27 -9.07 -11.44
C PHE A 140 24.77 -9.15 -9.99
N ILE A 141 24.86 -10.35 -9.40
CA ILE A 141 25.29 -10.52 -7.99
C ILE A 141 26.66 -9.89 -7.72
N PRO A 142 27.71 -10.08 -8.55
CA PRO A 142 29.02 -9.48 -8.28
C PRO A 142 28.98 -7.95 -8.28
N GLU A 143 28.30 -7.35 -9.24
CA GLU A 143 28.18 -5.89 -9.39
C GLU A 143 27.34 -5.27 -8.26
N LEU A 144 26.23 -5.91 -7.89
CA LEU A 144 25.40 -5.49 -6.74
C LEU A 144 26.19 -5.54 -5.43
N LEU A 145 27.03 -6.57 -5.24
CA LEU A 145 27.87 -6.69 -4.06
C LEU A 145 28.93 -5.59 -4.03
N ASP A 146 29.62 -5.35 -5.15
CA ASP A 146 30.65 -4.30 -5.24
C ASP A 146 30.07 -2.92 -4.93
N GLU A 147 28.93 -2.57 -5.54
CA GLU A 147 28.23 -1.30 -5.28
C GLU A 147 27.77 -1.18 -3.83
N SER A 148 27.27 -2.28 -3.24
CA SER A 148 26.89 -2.29 -1.83
C SER A 148 28.08 -2.06 -0.90
N LEU A 149 29.24 -2.64 -1.22
CA LEU A 149 30.49 -2.43 -0.46
C LEU A 149 30.97 -0.99 -0.55
N LEU A 150 30.91 -0.40 -1.74
CA LEU A 150 31.25 1.00 -2.01
C LEU A 150 30.33 1.95 -1.24
N ALA A 151 29.01 1.80 -1.38
CA ALA A 151 28.03 2.63 -0.70
C ALA A 151 28.16 2.58 0.83
N ILE A 152 28.45 1.39 1.39
CA ILE A 152 28.69 1.22 2.83
C ILE A 152 30.02 1.87 3.25
N HIS A 153 31.04 1.83 2.41
CA HIS A 153 32.31 2.48 2.70
C HIS A 153 32.18 4.01 2.69
N ASP A 154 31.43 4.56 1.73
CA ASP A 154 31.20 6.00 1.59
C ASP A 154 30.40 6.57 2.77
N GLU A 155 29.34 5.88 3.20
CA GLU A 155 28.48 6.34 4.31
C GLU A 155 29.04 5.98 5.70
N MET A 156 29.88 4.93 5.81
CA MET A 156 30.48 4.48 7.08
C MET A 156 31.99 4.17 6.95
N PRO A 157 32.85 5.21 6.87
CA PRO A 157 34.27 5.06 6.53
C PRO A 157 35.10 4.24 7.53
N ASN A 158 34.72 4.21 8.82
CA ASN A 158 35.53 3.64 9.90
C ASN A 158 35.02 2.28 10.44
N ASP A 159 33.73 1.97 10.31
CA ASP A 159 33.11 0.76 10.91
C ASP A 159 32.43 -0.16 9.87
N GLY A 160 32.26 0.28 8.62
CA GLY A 160 31.44 -0.40 7.61
C GLY A 160 31.91 -1.81 7.22
N LYS A 161 33.23 -2.06 7.23
CA LYS A 161 33.79 -3.39 6.90
C LYS A 161 33.42 -4.45 7.94
N ALA A 162 33.42 -4.11 9.23
CA ALA A 162 33.12 -5.06 10.30
C ALA A 162 31.64 -5.47 10.32
N LEU A 163 30.73 -4.54 9.99
CA LEU A 163 29.29 -4.80 9.93
C LEU A 163 28.90 -5.68 8.73
N LEU A 164 29.54 -5.47 7.57
CA LEU A 164 29.35 -6.31 6.38
C LEU A 164 29.78 -7.75 6.60
N PHE A 165 30.96 -7.97 7.21
CA PHE A 165 31.40 -9.32 7.57
C PHE A 165 30.42 -9.97 8.54
N SER A 166 29.91 -9.25 9.54
CA SER A 166 28.91 -9.76 10.48
C SER A 166 27.59 -10.14 9.79
N LEU A 167 27.08 -9.30 8.88
CA LEU A 167 25.85 -9.55 8.11
C LEU A 167 25.98 -10.76 7.16
N ILE A 168 27.09 -10.85 6.42
CA ILE A 168 27.37 -11.97 5.53
C ILE A 168 27.51 -13.27 6.33
N TYR A 169 28.19 -13.23 7.48
CA TYR A 169 28.32 -14.40 8.37
C TYR A 169 26.96 -14.82 8.94
N CYS A 170 26.11 -13.86 9.34
CA CYS A 170 24.78 -14.12 9.89
C CYS A 170 23.84 -14.75 8.85
N ILE A 171 23.86 -14.24 7.61
CA ILE A 171 23.09 -14.81 6.49
C ILE A 171 23.60 -16.21 6.13
N SER A 172 24.92 -16.42 6.13
CA SER A 172 25.51 -17.74 5.87
C SER A 172 25.16 -18.77 6.95
N LEU A 173 24.97 -18.32 8.20
CA LEU A 173 24.58 -19.17 9.34
C LEU A 173 23.08 -19.50 9.38
N GLN A 174 22.24 -18.73 8.67
CA GLN A 174 20.77 -18.95 8.59
C GLN A 174 20.35 -19.79 7.38
N ILE A 175 21.25 -20.03 6.42
CA ILE A 175 21.01 -20.83 5.21
C ILE A 175 21.51 -22.28 5.38
N LEU A 176 22.14 -22.61 6.52
CA LEU A 176 22.64 -23.93 6.89
C LEU A 176 21.80 -24.52 8.04
#